data_AF-A0A2W1BIW6-F1
#
_entry.id   AF-A0A2W1BIW6-F1
#
_cell.length_a   1.000
_cell.length_b   1.000
_cell.length_c   1.000
_cell.angle_alpha   90.00
_cell.angle_beta   90.00
_cell.angle_gamma   90.00
#
_symmetry.space_group_name_H-M   'P 1'
#
loop_
_entity.id
_entity.type
_entity.pdbx_description
1 polymer ?
#
loop_
_entity_poly.entity_id
_entity_poly.type
_entity_poly.pdbx_seq_one_letter_code
_entity_poly.pdbx_strand_id
1 'polypeptide(L)'
;MMLEFSQYLENYLWPHYKAGEASQAHMMSIIVMINEKFRERVPAWQAFLKKPEHFPAFFEQVLRASVDEDRTSSNMREQTALLLFLNHCFGSMEVQLCRDQVKRLVSLSMWISLQEGRRNQEFKAVPKWRKYWRAIQKKDKPELLEKLSWERLYLQRLMIKFMRILESIPETGDLDAHAVRYCERFLELMIDLEALLPTRRFFNTVMDDCHLVVRSQMSALTRRPEGQLFSQLLNIEKGRTLKYT
;
A
#
# COMPACT_ATOMS: atom_id res chain seq x y z
N MET A 1 19.58 -14.35 1.44
CA MET A 1 20.41 -15.28 0.64
C MET A 1 20.37 -16.74 1.15
N MET A 2 20.91 -17.09 2.33
CA MET A 2 20.97 -18.51 2.77
C MET A 2 19.58 -19.19 2.91
N LEU A 3 18.59 -18.50 3.49
CA LEU A 3 17.23 -19.03 3.64
C LEU A 3 16.46 -19.15 2.32
N GLU A 4 16.84 -18.38 1.31
CA GLU A 4 16.22 -18.45 -0.02
C GLU A 4 16.76 -19.67 -0.76
N PHE A 5 18.07 -19.86 -0.69
CA PHE A 5 18.75 -21.04 -1.23
C PHE A 5 18.21 -22.36 -0.64
N SER A 6 17.82 -22.37 0.63
CA SER A 6 17.23 -23.54 1.27
C SER A 6 15.73 -23.74 0.96
N GLN A 7 15.14 -22.92 0.08
CA GLN A 7 13.71 -22.96 -0.26
C GLN A 7 12.81 -22.84 0.98
N TYR A 8 13.18 -21.97 1.92
CA TYR A 8 12.48 -21.81 3.20
C TYR A 8 11.01 -21.40 3.02
N LEU A 9 10.71 -20.60 1.99
CA LEU A 9 9.35 -20.21 1.68
C LEU A 9 8.51 -21.41 1.20
N GLU A 10 9.04 -22.13 0.21
CA GLU A 10 8.35 -23.20 -0.49
C GLU A 10 8.16 -24.44 0.37
N ASN A 11 9.17 -24.79 1.16
CA ASN A 11 9.21 -26.07 1.87
C ASN A 11 8.79 -25.96 3.34
N TYR A 12 8.80 -24.75 3.93
CA TYR A 12 8.49 -24.57 5.34
C TYR A 12 7.43 -23.50 5.59
N LEU A 13 7.68 -22.24 5.23
CA LEU A 13 6.80 -21.14 5.62
C LEU A 13 5.40 -21.26 5.03
N TRP A 14 5.27 -21.34 3.70
CA TRP A 14 3.95 -21.30 3.06
C TRP A 14 3.12 -22.57 3.30
N PRO A 15 3.68 -23.80 3.21
CA PRO A 15 2.90 -25.01 3.48
C PRO A 15 2.27 -25.05 4.87
N HIS A 16 2.95 -24.45 5.87
CA HIS A 16 2.53 -24.42 7.27
C HIS A 16 1.83 -23.12 7.67
N TYR A 17 1.67 -22.16 6.76
CA TYR A 17 0.89 -20.96 7.05
C TYR A 17 -0.60 -21.31 7.15
N LYS A 18 -1.21 -20.93 8.27
CA LYS A 18 -2.64 -21.07 8.51
C LYS A 18 -3.23 -19.73 8.92
N ALA A 19 -4.21 -19.28 8.15
CA ALA A 19 -4.94 -18.05 8.45
C ALA A 19 -5.58 -18.11 9.85
N GLY A 20 -5.40 -17.05 10.65
CA GLY A 20 -5.92 -16.97 12.01
C GLY A 20 -5.06 -17.65 13.09
N GLU A 21 -4.13 -18.53 12.72
CA GLU A 21 -3.18 -19.19 13.65
C GLU A 21 -1.76 -18.64 13.50
N ALA A 22 -1.38 -18.18 12.30
CA ALA A 22 -0.02 -17.72 12.01
C ALA A 22 0.34 -16.44 12.77
N SER A 23 1.50 -16.47 13.44
CA SER A 23 2.04 -15.33 14.17
C SER A 23 2.54 -14.21 13.25
N GLN A 24 2.74 -13.01 13.81
CA GLN A 24 3.39 -11.91 13.11
C GLN A 24 4.76 -12.30 12.56
N ALA A 25 5.57 -13.05 13.33
CA ALA A 25 6.88 -13.52 12.88
C ALA A 25 6.79 -14.45 11.66
N HIS A 26 5.79 -15.34 11.61
CA HIS A 26 5.57 -16.21 10.45
C HIS A 26 5.18 -15.40 9.22
N MET A 27 4.24 -14.45 9.37
CA MET A 27 3.83 -13.55 8.30
C MET A 27 5.01 -12.72 7.77
N MET A 28 5.78 -12.09 8.67
CA MET A 28 6.95 -11.27 8.32
C MET A 28 8.05 -12.10 7.66
N SER A 29 8.25 -13.35 8.07
CA SER A 29 9.19 -14.27 7.41
C SER A 29 8.79 -14.52 5.96
N ILE A 30 7.50 -14.76 5.69
CA ILE A 30 6.99 -14.92 4.32
C ILE A 30 7.24 -13.64 3.50
N ILE A 31 6.91 -12.48 4.06
CA ILE A 31 7.13 -11.17 3.40
C ILE A 31 8.60 -10.97 3.03
N VAL A 32 9.52 -11.20 3.98
CA VAL A 32 10.95 -11.02 3.75
C VAL A 32 11.45 -11.97 2.66
N MET A 33 10.98 -13.22 2.63
CA MET A 33 11.33 -14.17 1.58
C MET A 33 10.84 -13.72 0.20
N ILE A 34 9.63 -13.16 0.11
CA ILE A 34 9.11 -12.62 -1.16
C ILE A 34 9.91 -11.41 -1.61
N ASN A 35 10.16 -10.45 -0.72
CA ASN A 35 10.96 -9.27 -1.03
C ASN A 35 12.37 -9.65 -1.50
N GLU A 36 12.98 -10.65 -0.87
CA GLU A 36 14.29 -11.18 -1.29
C GLU A 36 14.24 -11.81 -2.67
N LYS A 37 13.19 -12.59 -3.01
CA LYS A 37 13.01 -13.16 -4.34
C LYS A 37 12.89 -12.08 -5.43
N PHE A 38 12.17 -11.00 -5.14
CA PHE A 38 12.13 -9.84 -6.03
C PHE A 38 13.50 -9.16 -6.17
N ARG A 39 14.25 -9.03 -5.06
CA ARG A 39 15.61 -8.47 -5.07
C ARG A 39 16.57 -9.29 -5.94
N GLU A 40 16.47 -10.62 -5.86
CA GLU A 40 17.27 -11.57 -6.66
C GLU A 40 16.68 -11.81 -8.06
N ARG A 41 15.54 -11.20 -8.39
CA ARG A 41 14.85 -11.31 -9.69
C ARG A 41 14.48 -12.75 -10.05
N VAL A 42 14.11 -13.55 -9.07
CA VAL A 42 13.62 -14.92 -9.26
C VAL A 42 12.10 -15.01 -9.10
N PRO A 43 11.42 -16.05 -9.62
CA PRO A 43 9.96 -16.18 -9.51
C PRO A 43 9.48 -16.18 -8.05
N ALA A 44 8.75 -15.14 -7.65
CA ALA A 44 8.31 -14.96 -6.26
C ALA A 44 6.99 -15.66 -5.91
N TRP A 45 6.06 -15.74 -6.88
CA TRP A 45 4.67 -16.12 -6.59
C TRP A 45 4.37 -17.63 -6.62
N GLN A 46 5.34 -18.46 -7.04
CA GLN A 46 5.11 -19.88 -7.33
C GLN A 46 4.64 -20.68 -6.11
N ALA A 47 5.17 -20.39 -4.92
CA ALA A 47 4.74 -21.05 -3.69
C ALA A 47 3.24 -20.83 -3.43
N PHE A 48 2.77 -19.60 -3.57
CA PHE A 48 1.37 -19.26 -3.36
C PHE A 48 0.46 -19.82 -4.45
N LEU A 49 0.90 -19.85 -5.71
CA LEU A 49 0.12 -20.40 -6.81
C LEU A 49 -0.13 -21.92 -6.65
N LYS A 50 0.80 -22.64 -6.03
CA LYS A 50 0.65 -24.08 -5.73
C LYS A 50 -0.37 -24.36 -4.62
N LYS A 51 -0.53 -23.44 -3.66
CA LYS A 51 -1.43 -23.57 -2.51
C LYS A 51 -2.10 -22.21 -2.21
N PRO A 52 -3.05 -21.75 -3.03
CA PRO A 52 -3.55 -20.37 -3.01
C PRO A 52 -4.57 -20.09 -1.90
N GLU A 53 -5.07 -21.10 -1.20
CA GLU A 53 -6.26 -21.03 -0.35
C GLU A 53 -6.13 -20.01 0.78
N HIS A 54 -4.93 -19.89 1.36
CA HIS A 54 -4.67 -18.97 2.45
C HIS A 54 -4.26 -17.56 2.00
N PHE A 55 -3.98 -17.34 0.71
CA PHE A 55 -3.44 -16.07 0.24
C PHE A 55 -4.37 -14.87 0.49
N PRO A 56 -5.70 -14.94 0.30
CA PRO A 56 -6.58 -13.81 0.59
C PRO A 56 -6.54 -13.38 2.07
N ALA A 57 -6.48 -14.34 2.98
CA ALA A 57 -6.41 -14.07 4.42
C ALA A 57 -5.01 -13.59 4.84
N PHE A 58 -3.95 -14.16 4.26
CA PHE A 58 -2.58 -13.65 4.42
C PHE A 58 -2.48 -12.19 3.98
N PHE A 59 -3.01 -11.86 2.79
CA PHE A 59 -3.01 -10.49 2.29
C PHE A 59 -3.80 -9.55 3.21
N GLU A 60 -4.95 -9.98 3.75
CA GLU A 60 -5.67 -9.18 4.75
C GLU A 60 -4.84 -8.94 6.02
N GLN A 61 -4.12 -9.95 6.51
CA GLN A 61 -3.20 -9.81 7.65
C GLN A 61 -2.11 -8.77 7.36
N VAL A 62 -1.51 -8.81 6.16
CA VAL A 62 -0.52 -7.83 5.70
C VAL A 62 -1.11 -6.41 5.66
N LEU A 63 -2.30 -6.23 5.10
CA LEU A 63 -2.97 -4.92 5.07
C LEU A 63 -3.14 -4.38 6.49
N ARG A 64 -3.66 -5.18 7.42
CA ARG A 64 -3.87 -4.77 8.82
C ARG A 64 -2.56 -4.38 9.49
N ALA A 65 -1.51 -5.20 9.35
CA ALA A 65 -0.19 -4.92 9.91
C ALA A 65 0.45 -3.65 9.32
N SER A 66 0.24 -3.37 8.03
CA SER A 66 0.83 -2.20 7.36
C SER A 66 0.26 -0.86 7.82
N VAL A 67 -0.95 -0.85 8.40
CA VAL A 67 -1.59 0.36 8.96
C VAL A 67 -1.57 0.40 10.48
N ASP A 68 -0.92 -0.56 11.14
CA ASP A 68 -0.78 -0.59 12.59
C ASP A 68 0.03 0.61 13.11
N GLU A 69 -0.30 1.13 14.28
CA GLU A 69 0.24 2.40 14.81
C GLU A 69 1.46 2.24 15.72
N ASP A 70 1.96 1.03 15.97
CA ASP A 70 3.18 0.83 16.76
C ASP A 70 4.42 1.43 16.05
N ARG A 71 5.14 2.30 16.76
CA ARG A 71 6.20 3.18 16.24
C ARG A 71 7.61 2.80 16.71
N THR A 72 7.82 1.62 17.28
CA THR A 72 9.17 1.19 17.66
C THR A 72 10.08 1.09 16.42
N SER A 73 11.37 1.42 16.55
CA SER A 73 12.31 1.42 15.41
C SER A 73 12.51 0.04 14.77
N SER A 74 12.33 -1.04 15.56
CA SER A 74 12.21 -2.41 15.06
C SER A 74 10.98 -2.58 14.17
N ASN A 75 9.85 -1.98 14.53
CA ASN A 75 8.63 -2.01 13.75
C ASN A 75 8.80 -1.25 12.42
N MET A 76 9.49 -0.10 12.38
CA MET A 76 9.69 0.64 11.12
C MET A 76 10.38 -0.17 10.01
N ARG A 77 11.28 -1.09 10.36
CA ARG A 77 11.85 -2.05 9.40
C ARG A 77 10.80 -3.02 8.86
N GLU A 78 9.96 -3.57 9.73
CA GLU A 78 8.85 -4.43 9.34
C GLU A 78 7.83 -3.68 8.48
N GLN A 79 7.47 -2.45 8.86
CA GLN A 79 6.58 -1.58 8.08
C GLN A 79 7.12 -1.29 6.68
N THR A 80 8.43 -1.06 6.57
CA THR A 80 9.09 -0.88 5.26
C THR A 80 9.00 -2.16 4.43
N ALA A 81 9.22 -3.34 5.03
CA ALA A 81 9.11 -4.61 4.34
C ALA A 81 7.67 -4.93 3.91
N LEU A 82 6.67 -4.55 4.72
CA LEU A 82 5.25 -4.63 4.39
C LEU A 82 4.92 -3.75 3.16
N LEU A 83 5.38 -2.50 3.14
CA LEU A 83 5.20 -1.62 1.98
C LEU A 83 5.83 -2.17 0.70
N LEU A 84 7.05 -2.72 0.80
CA LEU A 84 7.74 -3.31 -0.33
C LEU A 84 6.98 -4.52 -0.89
N PHE A 85 6.48 -5.39 -0.02
CA PHE A 85 5.64 -6.52 -0.44
C PHE A 85 4.34 -6.06 -1.11
N LEU A 86 3.68 -5.04 -0.54
CA LEU A 86 2.48 -4.47 -1.14
C LEU A 86 2.78 -3.88 -2.52
N ASN A 87 3.91 -3.18 -2.67
CA ASN A 87 4.34 -2.68 -3.97
C ASN A 87 4.53 -3.82 -4.97
N HIS A 88 5.17 -4.92 -4.57
CA HIS A 88 5.27 -6.11 -5.41
C HIS A 88 3.89 -6.68 -5.81
N CYS A 89 2.91 -6.72 -4.90
CA CYS A 89 1.56 -7.15 -5.23
C CYS A 89 0.86 -6.22 -6.23
N PHE A 90 0.96 -4.91 -6.07
CA PHE A 90 0.40 -3.94 -7.02
C PHE A 90 1.12 -3.97 -8.38
N GLY A 91 2.43 -4.17 -8.38
CA GLY A 91 3.25 -4.33 -9.58
C GLY A 91 3.04 -5.66 -10.32
N SER A 92 2.40 -6.65 -9.69
CA SER A 92 2.17 -8.00 -10.27
C SER A 92 0.71 -8.24 -10.66
N MET A 93 0.01 -7.21 -11.15
CA MET A 93 -1.41 -7.31 -11.53
C MET A 93 -1.69 -8.28 -12.69
N GLU A 94 -0.70 -8.75 -13.42
CA GLU A 94 -0.79 -9.83 -14.40
C GLU A 94 -1.03 -11.19 -13.73
N VAL A 95 -0.54 -11.38 -12.51
CA VAL A 95 -0.78 -12.58 -11.69
C VAL A 95 -2.18 -12.52 -11.10
N GLN A 96 -3.06 -13.46 -11.50
CA GLN A 96 -4.47 -13.49 -11.07
C GLN A 96 -4.61 -13.44 -9.54
N LEU A 97 -3.73 -14.15 -8.82
CA LEU A 97 -3.69 -14.18 -7.36
C LEU A 97 -3.56 -12.77 -6.76
N CYS A 98 -2.58 -11.99 -7.23
CA CYS A 98 -2.34 -10.62 -6.79
C CYS A 98 -3.47 -9.70 -7.25
N ARG A 99 -3.86 -9.78 -8.54
CA ARG A 99 -4.93 -8.99 -9.16
C ARG A 99 -6.23 -9.04 -8.36
N ASP A 100 -6.65 -10.22 -7.92
CA ASP A 100 -7.89 -10.39 -7.16
C ASP A 100 -7.85 -9.73 -5.79
N GLN A 101 -6.65 -9.60 -5.21
CA GLN A 101 -6.47 -8.89 -3.95
C GLN A 101 -6.37 -7.39 -4.13
N VAL A 102 -5.54 -6.91 -5.06
CA VAL A 102 -5.23 -5.48 -5.16
C VAL A 102 -6.33 -4.68 -5.85
N LYS A 103 -7.04 -5.25 -6.83
CA LYS A 103 -8.06 -4.52 -7.62
C LYS A 103 -9.16 -3.90 -6.76
N ARG A 104 -9.49 -4.51 -5.61
CA ARG A 104 -10.55 -4.01 -4.73
C ARG A 104 -10.13 -2.73 -3.99
N LEU A 105 -8.84 -2.57 -3.73
CA LEU A 105 -8.26 -1.42 -3.01
C LEU A 105 -8.19 -0.14 -3.86
N VAL A 106 -8.18 -0.28 -5.18
CA VAL A 106 -7.98 0.84 -6.13
C VAL A 106 -9.17 1.03 -7.08
N SER A 107 -10.35 0.56 -6.66
CA SER A 107 -11.59 0.69 -7.44
C SER A 107 -12.35 1.98 -7.10
N LEU A 108 -13.36 2.35 -7.91
CA LEU A 108 -14.26 3.48 -7.63
C LEU A 108 -14.79 3.48 -6.19
N SER A 109 -14.97 2.31 -5.57
CA SER A 109 -15.50 2.16 -4.21
C SER A 109 -14.61 2.81 -3.13
N MET A 110 -13.34 3.06 -3.42
CA MET A 110 -12.43 3.76 -2.51
C MET A 110 -12.85 5.22 -2.25
N TRP A 111 -13.66 5.83 -3.13
CA TRP A 111 -14.21 7.18 -2.94
C TRP A 111 -15.14 7.33 -1.73
N ILE A 112 -15.37 6.25 -0.97
CA ILE A 112 -15.98 6.35 0.36
C ILE A 112 -15.11 7.19 1.32
N SER A 113 -13.79 7.20 1.09
CA SER A 113 -12.80 7.99 1.81
C SER A 113 -12.91 9.50 1.55
N LEU A 114 -13.44 9.90 0.40
CA LEU A 114 -13.56 11.30 0.01
C LEU A 114 -14.63 12.01 0.84
N GLN A 115 -14.38 13.28 1.11
CA GLN A 115 -15.43 14.19 1.57
C GLN A 115 -16.62 14.18 0.60
N GLU A 116 -17.83 14.27 1.14
CA GLU A 116 -19.05 14.21 0.32
C GLU A 116 -19.08 15.30 -0.77
N GLY A 117 -18.65 16.52 -0.43
CA GLY A 117 -18.54 17.63 -1.37
C GLY A 117 -17.62 17.30 -2.55
N ARG A 118 -16.40 16.82 -2.28
CA ARG A 118 -15.42 16.42 -3.30
C ARG A 118 -15.94 15.28 -4.16
N ARG A 119 -16.48 14.22 -3.56
CA ARG A 119 -17.09 13.10 -4.29
C ARG A 119 -18.23 13.56 -5.21
N ASN A 120 -19.05 14.48 -4.75
CA ASN A 120 -20.14 15.03 -5.56
C ASN A 120 -19.65 15.88 -6.74
N GLN A 121 -18.55 16.60 -6.59
CA GLN A 121 -17.89 17.31 -7.70
C GLN A 121 -17.41 16.34 -8.78
N GLU A 122 -16.74 15.25 -8.38
CA GLU A 122 -16.31 14.20 -9.32
C GLU A 122 -17.48 13.56 -10.08
N PHE A 123 -18.60 13.32 -9.39
CA PHE A 123 -19.82 12.82 -10.00
C PHE A 123 -20.48 13.82 -10.95
N LYS A 124 -20.37 15.13 -10.69
CA LYS A 124 -20.86 16.16 -11.62
C LYS A 124 -19.99 16.21 -12.87
N ALA A 125 -18.67 16.15 -12.71
CA ALA A 125 -17.72 16.14 -13.81
C ALA A 125 -17.93 14.92 -14.73
N VAL A 126 -18.21 13.74 -14.15
CA VAL A 126 -18.49 12.52 -14.93
C VAL A 126 -19.71 11.77 -14.36
N PRO A 127 -20.93 12.10 -14.83
CA PRO A 127 -22.20 11.58 -14.28
C PRO A 127 -22.34 10.05 -14.28
N LYS A 128 -21.70 9.34 -15.22
CA LYS A 128 -21.72 7.86 -15.26
C LYS A 128 -21.15 7.23 -13.97
N TRP A 129 -20.19 7.88 -13.30
CA TRP A 129 -19.61 7.35 -12.06
C TRP A 129 -20.63 7.28 -10.93
N ARG A 130 -21.58 8.22 -10.87
CA ARG A 130 -22.68 8.18 -9.89
C ARG A 130 -23.54 6.93 -10.07
N LYS A 131 -23.82 6.53 -11.32
CA LYS A 131 -24.57 5.31 -11.62
C LYS A 131 -23.80 4.06 -11.16
N TYR A 132 -22.50 3.97 -11.47
CA TYR A 132 -21.67 2.83 -11.06
C TYR A 132 -21.48 2.78 -9.54
N TRP A 133 -21.28 3.92 -8.89
CA TRP A 133 -21.21 4.04 -7.43
C TRP A 133 -22.46 3.47 -6.75
N ARG A 134 -23.66 3.88 -7.19
CA ARG A 134 -24.93 3.34 -6.68
C ARG A 134 -25.05 1.83 -6.94
N ALA A 135 -24.60 1.35 -8.09
CA ALA A 135 -24.61 -0.08 -8.40
C ALA A 135 -23.67 -0.89 -7.51
N ILE A 136 -22.50 -0.35 -7.16
CA ILE A 136 -21.58 -0.95 -6.18
C ILE A 136 -22.27 -1.04 -4.82
N GLN A 137 -22.80 0.08 -4.31
CA GLN A 137 -23.48 0.11 -3.01
C GLN A 137 -24.67 -0.87 -2.94
N LYS A 138 -25.43 -1.03 -4.03
CA LYS A 138 -26.54 -1.98 -4.09
C LYS A 138 -26.09 -3.45 -4.05
N LYS A 139 -24.88 -3.75 -4.53
CA LYS A 139 -24.32 -5.12 -4.50
C LYS A 139 -23.70 -5.49 -3.16
N ASP A 140 -23.42 -4.51 -2.31
CA ASP A 140 -22.83 -4.75 -1.01
C ASP A 140 -23.84 -5.42 -0.09
N LYS A 141 -23.48 -6.61 0.38
CA LYS A 141 -24.30 -7.34 1.34
C LYS A 141 -24.09 -6.79 2.74
N PRO A 142 -25.14 -6.65 3.57
CA PRO A 142 -25.02 -6.09 4.92
C PRO A 142 -23.94 -6.76 5.76
N GLU A 143 -23.83 -8.09 5.70
CA GLU A 143 -22.86 -8.88 6.46
C GLU A 143 -21.40 -8.67 6.03
N LEU A 144 -21.15 -8.06 4.88
CA LEU A 144 -19.79 -7.76 4.37
C LEU A 144 -19.42 -6.29 4.50
N LEU A 145 -20.34 -5.41 4.92
CA LEU A 145 -20.14 -3.96 4.89
C LEU A 145 -18.95 -3.50 5.72
N GLU A 146 -18.73 -4.10 6.88
CA GLU A 146 -17.59 -3.73 7.74
C GLU A 146 -16.26 -4.00 7.03
N LYS A 147 -16.09 -5.23 6.53
CA LYS A 147 -14.89 -5.63 5.78
C LYS A 147 -14.69 -4.78 4.52
N LEU A 148 -15.75 -4.59 3.73
CA LEU A 148 -15.70 -3.80 2.51
C LEU A 148 -15.35 -2.33 2.80
N SER A 149 -15.95 -1.75 3.84
CA SER A 149 -15.65 -0.39 4.27
C SER A 149 -14.18 -0.25 4.69
N TRP A 150 -13.69 -1.21 5.47
CA TRP A 150 -12.29 -1.23 5.90
C TRP A 150 -11.33 -1.28 4.70
N GLU A 151 -11.55 -2.18 3.75
CA GLU A 151 -10.72 -2.31 2.54
C GLU A 151 -10.77 -1.06 1.65
N ARG A 152 -11.94 -0.43 1.51
CA ARG A 152 -12.10 0.80 0.71
C ARG A 152 -11.41 2.02 1.32
N LEU A 153 -11.24 2.02 2.64
CA LEU A 153 -10.53 3.07 3.38
C LEU A 153 -9.04 2.77 3.54
N TYR A 154 -8.57 1.59 3.14
CA TYR A 154 -7.22 1.12 3.40
C TYR A 154 -6.13 2.10 2.94
N LEU A 155 -6.15 2.50 1.66
CA LEU A 155 -5.13 3.41 1.12
C LEU A 155 -5.16 4.79 1.77
N GLN A 156 -6.35 5.30 2.14
CA GLN A 156 -6.46 6.54 2.91
C GLN A 156 -5.83 6.38 4.30
N ARG A 157 -6.10 5.27 5.01
CA ARG A 157 -5.48 4.98 6.32
C ARG A 157 -3.96 4.90 6.20
N LEU A 158 -3.45 4.25 5.15
CA LEU A 158 -2.02 4.14 4.89
C LEU A 158 -1.39 5.52 4.63
N MET A 159 -2.03 6.38 3.82
CA MET A 159 -1.61 7.77 3.61
C MET A 159 -1.59 8.58 4.90
N ILE A 160 -2.63 8.46 5.73
CA ILE A 160 -2.69 9.16 7.03
C ILE A 160 -1.56 8.68 7.95
N LYS A 161 -1.31 7.37 8.03
CA LYS A 161 -0.19 6.81 8.81
C LYS A 161 1.16 7.36 8.31
N PHE A 162 1.38 7.35 7.00
CA PHE A 162 2.58 7.93 6.40
C PHE A 162 2.75 9.40 6.80
N MET A 163 1.69 10.21 6.69
CA MET A 163 1.78 11.63 7.04
C MET A 163 2.16 11.82 8.51
N ARG A 164 1.61 11.02 9.42
CA ARG A 164 1.95 11.05 10.85
C ARG A 164 3.39 10.61 11.14
N ILE A 165 3.98 9.74 10.33
CA ILE A 165 5.38 9.34 10.44
C ILE A 165 6.27 10.47 9.90
N LEU A 166 5.95 10.99 8.72
CA LEU A 166 6.69 12.08 8.09
C LEU A 166 6.73 13.33 8.98
N GLU A 167 5.60 13.68 9.61
CA GLU A 167 5.48 14.82 10.53
C GLU A 167 6.20 14.59 11.87
N SER A 168 6.50 13.34 12.23
CA SER A 168 7.28 13.04 13.44
C SER A 168 8.80 13.19 13.24
N ILE A 169 9.26 13.36 11.99
CA ILE A 169 10.68 13.57 11.70
C ILE A 169 11.04 15.02 12.01
N PRO A 170 11.99 15.28 12.93
CA PRO A 170 12.38 16.63 13.30
C PRO A 170 13.25 17.29 12.23
N GLU A 171 13.18 18.61 12.13
CA GLU A 171 13.99 19.40 11.20
C GLU A 171 15.49 19.35 11.52
N THR A 172 15.83 19.32 12.81
CA THR A 172 17.21 19.24 13.29
C THR A 172 17.34 18.17 14.38
N GLY A 173 18.55 17.66 14.58
CA GLY A 173 18.85 16.65 15.60
C GLY A 173 18.68 15.22 15.08
N ASP A 174 18.57 14.30 16.04
CA ASP A 174 18.53 12.86 15.77
C ASP A 174 17.35 12.47 14.88
N LEU A 175 17.62 11.57 13.95
CA LEU A 175 16.69 11.11 12.94
C LEU A 175 16.74 9.58 12.89
N ASP A 176 15.56 8.96 12.82
CA ASP A 176 15.45 7.53 12.57
C ASP A 176 15.59 7.24 11.07
N ALA A 177 16.71 6.64 10.67
CA ALA A 177 16.97 6.23 9.29
C ALA A 177 15.93 5.22 8.77
N HIS A 178 15.29 4.43 9.65
CA HIS A 178 14.21 3.52 9.26
C HIS A 178 12.92 4.27 8.92
N ALA A 179 12.63 5.37 9.62
CA ALA A 179 11.50 6.24 9.29
C ALA A 179 11.69 6.93 7.92
N VAL A 180 12.90 7.39 7.61
CA VAL A 180 13.23 7.95 6.29
C VAL A 180 13.04 6.91 5.20
N ARG A 181 13.61 5.71 5.38
CA ARG A 181 13.47 4.63 4.40
C ARG A 181 12.01 4.21 4.19
N TYR A 182 11.20 4.20 5.26
CA TYR A 182 9.76 3.98 5.14
C TYR A 182 9.11 5.06 4.28
N CYS A 183 9.43 6.34 4.50
CA CYS A 183 8.88 7.45 3.73
C CYS A 183 9.26 7.36 2.24
N GLU A 184 10.50 6.97 1.93
CA GLU A 184 10.97 6.74 0.56
C GLU A 184 10.18 5.61 -0.12
N ARG A 185 10.06 4.44 0.54
CA ARG A 185 9.31 3.29 0.01
C ARG A 185 7.82 3.55 -0.11
N PHE A 186 7.28 4.38 0.78
CA PHE A 186 5.90 4.83 0.67
C PHE A 186 5.68 5.67 -0.59
N LEU A 187 6.54 6.65 -0.88
CA LEU A 187 6.41 7.44 -2.11
C LEU A 187 6.60 6.59 -3.38
N GLU A 188 7.52 5.63 -3.37
CA GLU A 188 7.67 4.66 -4.46
C GLU A 188 6.36 3.90 -4.73
N LEU A 189 5.69 3.41 -3.67
CA LEU A 189 4.38 2.78 -3.79
C LEU A 189 3.33 3.73 -4.38
N MET A 190 3.30 5.01 -3.97
CA MET A 190 2.34 5.98 -4.52
C MET A 190 2.59 6.21 -6.02
N ILE A 191 3.86 6.39 -6.42
CA ILE A 191 4.28 6.58 -7.80
C ILE A 191 3.87 5.38 -8.67
N ASP A 192 4.09 4.16 -8.17
CA ASP A 192 3.75 2.94 -8.88
C ASP A 192 2.22 2.77 -9.00
N LEU A 193 1.46 3.08 -7.95
CA LEU A 193 -0.01 3.09 -7.99
C LEU A 193 -0.56 4.11 -8.98
N GLU A 194 0.02 5.31 -9.03
CA GLU A 194 -0.34 6.33 -10.03
C GLU A 194 0.02 5.92 -11.45
N ALA A 195 1.08 5.13 -11.65
CA ALA A 195 1.46 4.65 -12.98
C ALA A 195 0.45 3.63 -13.55
N LEU A 196 -0.39 3.02 -12.71
CA LEU A 196 -1.42 2.06 -13.13
C LEU A 196 -2.65 2.75 -13.77
N LEU A 197 -2.62 2.93 -15.10
CA LEU A 197 -3.68 3.58 -15.88
C LEU A 197 -5.13 3.18 -15.55
N PRO A 198 -5.49 1.89 -15.35
CA PRO A 198 -6.89 1.49 -15.17
C PRO A 198 -7.55 2.07 -13.91
N THR A 199 -6.75 2.37 -12.89
CA THR A 199 -7.22 2.72 -11.54
C THR A 199 -6.68 4.06 -11.07
N ARG A 200 -5.71 4.63 -11.80
CA ARG A 200 -5.07 5.92 -11.53
C ARG A 200 -6.07 7.00 -11.16
N ARG A 201 -7.15 7.16 -11.93
CA ARG A 201 -8.14 8.22 -11.68
C ARG A 201 -8.73 8.14 -10.27
N PHE A 202 -9.15 6.95 -9.84
CA PHE A 202 -9.83 6.82 -8.56
C PHE A 202 -8.88 7.06 -7.41
N PHE A 203 -7.67 6.51 -7.51
CA PHE A 203 -6.61 6.69 -6.53
C PHE A 203 -6.11 8.14 -6.45
N ASN A 204 -5.80 8.76 -7.60
CA ASN A 204 -5.31 10.15 -7.67
C ASN A 204 -6.26 11.15 -6.99
N THR A 205 -7.58 11.02 -7.21
CA THR A 205 -8.57 11.86 -6.51
C THR A 205 -8.46 11.75 -4.98
N VAL A 206 -8.28 10.54 -4.45
CA VAL A 206 -8.16 10.31 -3.00
C VAL A 206 -6.83 10.82 -2.47
N MET A 207 -5.76 10.64 -3.22
CA MET A 207 -4.44 11.15 -2.86
C MET A 207 -4.41 12.69 -2.79
N ASP A 208 -5.06 13.34 -3.75
CA ASP A 208 -5.23 14.80 -3.78
C ASP A 208 -6.08 15.30 -2.60
N ASP A 209 -7.19 14.62 -2.28
CA ASP A 209 -8.03 14.91 -1.10
C ASP A 209 -7.28 14.75 0.23
N CYS A 210 -6.25 13.89 0.27
CA CYS A 210 -5.35 13.75 1.42
C CYS A 210 -4.25 14.82 1.49
N HIS A 211 -4.14 15.67 0.46
CA HIS A 211 -3.10 16.70 0.30
C HIS A 211 -1.68 16.13 0.44
N LEU A 212 -1.48 14.89 -0.01
CA LEU A 212 -0.25 14.13 0.21
C LEU A 212 0.98 14.86 -0.31
N VAL A 213 0.94 15.35 -1.56
CA VAL A 213 2.09 16.03 -2.18
C VAL A 213 2.42 17.33 -1.46
N VAL A 214 1.42 18.16 -1.17
CA VAL A 214 1.61 19.47 -0.52
C VAL A 214 2.17 19.30 0.88
N ARG A 215 1.57 18.43 1.70
CA ARG A 215 2.07 18.18 3.06
C ARG A 215 3.46 17.57 3.04
N SER A 216 3.76 16.69 2.07
CA SER A 216 5.11 16.13 1.92
C SER A 216 6.15 17.20 1.58
N GLN A 217 5.81 18.17 0.73
CA GLN A 217 6.70 19.28 0.39
C GLN A 217 7.03 20.16 1.60
N MET A 218 6.05 20.38 2.47
CA MET A 218 6.20 21.19 3.68
C MET A 218 6.95 20.47 4.81
N SER A 219 7.11 19.14 4.72
CA SER A 219 7.75 18.34 5.76
C SER A 219 9.19 18.76 6.04
N ALA A 220 9.65 18.54 7.27
CA ALA A 220 11.03 18.78 7.67
C ALA A 220 12.03 17.95 6.85
N LEU A 221 11.64 16.74 6.43
CA LEU A 221 12.51 15.81 5.72
C LEU A 221 13.04 16.40 4.39
N THR A 222 12.27 17.24 3.69
CA THR A 222 12.72 17.85 2.42
C THR A 222 13.84 18.89 2.60
N ARG A 223 14.02 19.40 3.82
CA ARG A 223 15.08 20.38 4.17
C ARG A 223 16.34 19.71 4.69
N ARG A 224 16.33 18.38 4.84
CA ARG A 224 17.42 17.59 5.39
C ARG A 224 18.23 16.89 4.31
N PRO A 225 19.56 16.75 4.48
CA PRO A 225 20.39 15.99 3.53
C PRO A 225 19.99 14.51 3.47
N GLU A 226 19.54 13.92 4.59
CA GLU A 226 19.06 12.54 4.65
C GLU A 226 17.78 12.33 3.82
N GLY A 227 17.02 13.40 3.55
CA GLY A 227 15.80 13.38 2.73
C GLY A 227 16.00 13.61 1.24
N GLN A 228 17.24 13.52 0.73
CA GLN A 228 17.53 13.79 -0.67
C GLN A 228 16.75 12.85 -1.62
N LEU A 229 16.78 11.54 -1.38
CA LEU A 229 16.06 10.56 -2.20
C LEU A 229 14.54 10.75 -2.06
N PHE A 230 14.03 10.97 -0.84
CA PHE A 230 12.62 11.31 -0.61
C PHE A 230 12.19 12.52 -1.46
N SER A 231 13.01 13.57 -1.51
CA SER A 231 12.72 14.78 -2.30
C SER A 231 12.74 14.52 -3.80
N GLN A 232 13.64 13.66 -4.29
CA GLN A 232 13.67 13.24 -5.69
C GLN A 232 12.40 12.47 -6.08
N LEU A 233 11.98 11.51 -5.25
CA LEU A 233 10.74 10.76 -5.45
C LEU A 233 9.52 11.68 -5.44
N LEU A 234 9.46 12.61 -4.49
CA LEU A 234 8.38 13.59 -4.40
C LEU A 234 8.27 14.49 -5.64
N ASN A 235 9.40 14.83 -6.26
CA ASN A 235 9.40 15.59 -7.51
C ASN A 235 8.88 14.79 -8.70
N ILE A 236 9.16 13.48 -8.76
CA ILE A 236 8.58 12.57 -9.77
C ILE A 236 7.05 12.55 -9.62
N GLU A 237 6.57 12.43 -8.39
CA GLU A 237 5.14 12.41 -8.09
C GLU A 237 4.46 13.72 -8.48
N LYS A 238 5.05 14.87 -8.11
CA LYS A 238 4.57 16.20 -8.50
C LYS A 238 4.46 16.36 -10.03
N GLY A 239 5.48 15.91 -10.76
CA GLY A 239 5.50 15.97 -12.21
C GLY A 239 4.40 15.12 -12.87
N ARG A 240 3.89 14.10 -12.17
CA ARG A 240 2.75 13.30 -12.58
C ARG A 240 1.42 13.98 -12.27
N THR A 241 1.27 14.64 -11.13
CA THR A 241 0.03 15.35 -10.76
C THR A 241 -0.24 16.55 -11.68
N LEU A 242 0.79 17.34 -12.00
CA LEU A 242 0.68 18.56 -12.82
C LEU A 242 0.26 18.32 -14.28
N LYS A 243 0.36 17.08 -14.78
CA LYS A 243 -0.05 16.75 -16.15
C LYS A 243 -1.56 16.55 -16.32
N TYR A 244 -2.34 16.62 -15.23
CA TYR A 244 -3.76 16.27 -15.23
C TYR A 244 -4.68 17.26 -14.49
N THR A 245 -4.13 18.37 -13.99
CA THR A 245 -4.86 19.63 -13.74
C THR A 245 -4.83 20.50 -14.98
#